data_AF-A0A7S2J9Q9-F1
#
_entry.id   AF-A0A7S2J9Q9-F1
#
_cell.length_a   1.000
_cell.length_b   1.000
_cell.length_c   1.000
_cell.angle_alpha   90.00
_cell.angle_beta   90.00
_cell.angle_gamma   90.00
#
_symmetry.space_group_name_H-M   'P 1'
#
loop_
_entity.id
_entity.type
_entity.pdbx_description
1 polymer ?
#
loop_
_entity_poly.entity_id
_entity_poly.type
_entity_poly.pdbx_seq_one_letter_code
_entity_poly.pdbx_strand_id
1 'polypeptide(L)'
;MGTCSYVLTGTEKGMAETFGSTCHGAGRAKSRAGSRRQMDYTEVLDMLQQKGIAMRVASPKLVMEEAPESYKDVTSVVETCHQAGISNKCVKLRPVACIKG
;
A
#
# COMPACT_ATOMS: atom_id res chain seq x y z
N MET A 1 -4.41 1.16 2.32
CA MET A 1 -4.76 2.07 3.44
C MET A 1 -3.99 1.62 4.66
N GLY A 2 -3.48 2.51 5.51
CA GLY A 2 -2.86 2.11 6.79
C GLY A 2 -1.48 1.42 6.73
N THR A 3 -0.88 1.31 5.55
CA THR A 3 0.48 0.79 5.34
C THR A 3 1.44 1.93 5.02
N CYS A 4 2.75 1.66 5.06
CA CYS A 4 3.76 2.63 4.65
C CYS A 4 3.66 3.00 3.16
N SER A 5 4.25 4.12 2.77
CA SER A 5 4.43 4.54 1.38
C SER A 5 5.91 4.82 1.12
N TYR A 6 6.31 4.83 -0.15
CA TYR A 6 7.69 5.10 -0.54
C TYR A 6 7.76 6.20 -1.60
N VAL A 7 8.78 7.04 -1.48
CA VAL A 7 9.29 7.85 -2.58
C VAL A 7 10.54 7.15 -3.08
N LEU A 8 10.60 6.97 -4.41
CA LEU A 8 11.71 6.33 -5.10
C LEU A 8 12.34 7.32 -6.08
N THR A 9 13.59 7.06 -6.48
CA THR A 9 14.22 7.77 -7.61
C THR A 9 14.44 6.81 -8.77
N GLY A 10 14.35 7.35 -10.00
CA GLY A 10 14.69 6.61 -11.21
C GLY A 10 16.17 6.23 -11.27
N THR A 11 16.51 5.34 -12.20
CA THR A 11 17.87 4.86 -12.44
C THR A 11 18.11 4.71 -13.94
N GLU A 12 19.37 4.77 -14.37
CA GLU A 12 19.76 4.50 -15.76
C GLU A 12 19.39 3.06 -16.17
N LYS A 13 19.55 2.10 -15.26
CA LYS A 13 19.15 0.71 -15.49
C LYS A 13 17.64 0.58 -15.71
N GLY A 14 16.82 1.30 -14.94
CA GLY A 14 15.37 1.38 -15.16
C GLY A 14 15.02 1.99 -16.52
N MET A 15 15.78 2.97 -17.00
CA MET A 15 15.59 3.47 -18.38
C MET A 15 15.87 2.38 -19.41
N ALA A 16 16.99 1.67 -19.28
CA ALA A 16 17.43 0.66 -20.23
C ALA A 16 16.56 -0.62 -20.24
N GLU A 17 16.16 -1.12 -19.07
CA GLU A 17 15.51 -2.44 -18.95
C GLU A 17 13.98 -2.38 -18.89
N THR A 18 13.41 -1.25 -18.46
CA THR A 18 11.97 -1.12 -18.24
C THR A 18 11.36 0.13 -18.88
N PHE A 19 12.04 0.70 -19.89
CA PHE A 19 11.60 1.93 -20.58
C PHE A 19 11.29 3.08 -19.60
N GLY A 20 12.10 3.21 -18.56
CA GLY A 20 11.93 4.25 -17.53
C GLY A 20 10.77 3.99 -16.56
N SER A 21 10.32 2.75 -16.42
CA SER A 21 9.15 2.39 -15.60
C SER A 21 9.52 1.61 -14.32
N THR A 22 8.67 1.71 -13.29
CA THR A 22 8.82 0.95 -12.04
C THR A 22 7.44 0.61 -11.43
N CYS A 23 7.40 -0.01 -10.24
CA CYS A 23 6.15 -0.34 -9.56
C CYS A 23 5.37 0.92 -9.14
N HIS A 24 4.04 0.84 -9.16
CA HIS A 24 3.15 1.93 -8.71
C HIS A 24 2.72 1.79 -7.24
N GLY A 25 2.90 0.62 -6.63
CA GLY A 25 2.44 0.31 -5.28
C GLY A 25 2.31 -1.20 -5.04
N ALA A 26 1.67 -1.58 -3.93
CA ALA A 26 1.56 -2.97 -3.50
C ALA A 26 0.83 -3.89 -4.50
N GLY A 27 -0.22 -3.40 -5.14
CA GLY A 27 -1.19 -4.25 -5.83
C GLY A 27 -2.02 -5.11 -4.87
N ARG A 28 -3.22 -5.51 -5.31
CA ARG A 28 -4.12 -6.34 -4.48
C ARG A 28 -3.60 -7.77 -4.36
N ALA A 29 -3.70 -8.34 -3.17
CA ALA A 29 -3.54 -9.77 -2.93
C ALA A 29 -4.89 -10.51 -2.90
N LYS A 30 -5.96 -9.80 -2.49
CA LYS A 30 -7.32 -10.33 -2.42
C LYS A 30 -8.28 -9.52 -3.29
N SER A 31 -9.28 -10.17 -3.87
CA SER A 31 -10.38 -9.46 -4.54
C SER A 31 -11.18 -8.61 -3.54
N ARG A 32 -11.91 -7.60 -4.02
CA ARG A 32 -12.80 -6.77 -3.18
C ARG A 32 -13.84 -7.62 -2.47
N ALA A 33 -14.50 -8.51 -3.21
CA ALA A 33 -15.48 -9.44 -2.66
C ALA A 33 -14.84 -10.40 -1.63
N GLY A 34 -13.63 -10.89 -1.89
CA GLY A 34 -12.90 -11.74 -0.96
C GLY A 34 -12.56 -11.01 0.35
N SER A 35 -12.16 -9.74 0.27
CA SER A 35 -11.85 -8.93 1.45
C SER A 35 -13.09 -8.69 2.31
N ARG A 36 -14.22 -8.32 1.70
CA ARG A 36 -15.51 -8.12 2.39
C ARG A 36 -16.06 -9.37 3.09
N ARG A 37 -15.70 -10.56 2.64
CA ARG A 37 -16.15 -11.83 3.26
C ARG A 37 -15.29 -12.26 4.45
N GLN A 38 -14.07 -11.75 4.54
CA GLN A 38 -13.05 -12.23 5.49
C GLN A 38 -12.70 -11.20 6.57
N MET A 39 -13.13 -9.96 6.43
CA MET A 39 -12.73 -8.85 7.26
C MET A 39 -13.95 -8.16 7.82
N ASP A 40 -13.91 -7.85 9.11
CA ASP A 40 -14.88 -6.96 9.72
C ASP A 40 -14.36 -5.51 9.71
N TYR A 41 -15.24 -4.56 9.40
CA TYR A 41 -14.81 -3.16 9.28
C TYR A 41 -14.42 -2.55 10.63
N THR A 42 -15.02 -2.98 11.75
CA THR A 42 -14.71 -2.47 13.08
C THR A 42 -13.32 -2.91 13.51
N GLU A 43 -12.98 -4.19 13.30
CA GLU A 43 -11.65 -4.74 13.57
C GLU A 43 -10.56 -4.00 12.77
N VAL A 44 -10.83 -3.68 11.50
CA VAL A 44 -9.90 -2.93 10.66
C VAL A 44 -9.70 -1.51 11.20
N LEU A 45 -10.78 -0.82 11.61
CA LEU A 45 -10.68 0.53 12.19
C LEU A 45 -9.92 0.51 13.51
N ASP A 46 -10.20 -0.45 14.39
CA ASP A 46 -9.54 -0.60 15.69
C ASP A 46 -8.03 -0.85 15.51
N MET A 47 -7.67 -1.73 14.58
CA MET A 47 -6.27 -2.01 14.24
C MET A 47 -5.55 -0.77 13.71
N LEU A 48 -6.21 0.07 12.91
CA LEU A 48 -5.63 1.32 12.41
C LEU A 48 -5.50 2.36 13.53
N GLN A 49 -6.48 2.44 14.42
CA GLN A 49 -6.44 3.32 15.59
C GLN A 49 -5.31 2.91 16.55
N GLN A 50 -5.11 1.62 16.81
CA GLN A 50 -3.99 1.10 17.61
C GLN A 50 -2.63 1.44 17.00
N LYS A 51 -2.54 1.53 15.66
CA LYS A 51 -1.35 2.01 14.94
C LYS A 51 -1.19 3.54 14.97
N GLY A 52 -2.08 4.27 15.64
CA GLY A 52 -2.08 5.73 15.70
C GLY A 52 -2.38 6.37 14.35
N ILE A 53 -3.29 5.77 13.56
CA ILE A 53 -3.71 6.24 12.25
C ILE A 53 -5.16 6.70 12.34
N ALA A 54 -5.40 8.00 12.20
CA ALA A 54 -6.75 8.55 12.20
C ALA A 54 -7.49 8.20 10.89
N MET A 55 -8.74 7.79 10.99
CA MET A 55 -9.54 7.35 9.84
C MET A 55 -10.79 8.21 9.67
N ARG A 56 -11.05 8.63 8.42
CA ARG A 56 -12.35 9.18 8.01
C ARG A 56 -12.79 8.50 6.73
N VAL A 57 -13.91 7.79 6.79
CA VAL A 57 -14.40 6.96 5.67
C VAL A 57 -15.84 7.30 5.32
N ALA A 58 -16.18 7.24 4.03
CA ALA A 58 -17.56 7.46 3.56
C ALA A 58 -18.48 6.25 3.79
N SER A 59 -17.93 5.03 3.84
CA SER A 59 -18.72 3.84 4.13
C SER A 59 -17.89 2.71 4.77
N PRO A 60 -18.51 1.86 5.61
CA PRO A 60 -17.89 0.65 6.15
C PRO A 60 -17.38 -0.31 5.06
N LYS A 61 -18.11 -0.38 3.93
CA LYS A 61 -17.76 -1.23 2.79
C LYS A 61 -16.33 -0.96 2.29
N LEU A 62 -15.97 0.32 2.16
CA LEU A 62 -14.67 0.74 1.67
C LEU A 62 -13.53 0.34 2.60
N VAL A 63 -13.78 0.37 3.92
CA VAL A 63 -12.79 -0.01 4.93
C VAL A 63 -12.32 -1.45 4.70
N MET A 64 -13.26 -2.38 4.54
CA MET A 64 -12.96 -3.79 4.30
C MET A 64 -12.31 -4.02 2.92
N GLU A 65 -12.70 -3.27 1.89
CA GLU A 65 -12.15 -3.44 0.54
C GLU A 65 -10.71 -2.92 0.39
N GLU A 66 -10.32 -1.98 1.25
CA GLU A 66 -9.06 -1.24 1.21
C GLU A 66 -8.13 -1.54 2.40
N ALA A 67 -8.53 -2.47 3.27
CA ALA A 67 -7.77 -2.90 4.45
C ALA A 67 -6.33 -3.29 4.05
N PRO A 68 -5.33 -3.07 4.94
CA PRO A 68 -3.94 -3.45 4.69
C PRO A 68 -3.78 -4.87 4.12
N GLU A 69 -4.52 -5.82 4.67
CA GLU A 69 -4.52 -7.26 4.37
C GLU A 69 -5.10 -7.60 2.99
N SER A 70 -5.77 -6.65 2.33
CA SER A 70 -6.26 -6.80 0.96
C SER A 70 -5.15 -6.63 -0.09
N TYR A 71 -4.00 -6.10 0.31
CA TYR A 71 -2.86 -5.77 -0.55
C TYR A 71 -1.66 -6.67 -0.26
N LYS A 72 -0.72 -6.73 -1.21
CA LYS A 72 0.60 -7.31 -0.96
C LYS A 72 1.38 -6.42 0.02
N ASP A 73 2.47 -6.93 0.57
CA ASP A 73 3.42 -6.06 1.28
C ASP A 73 4.14 -5.14 0.28
N VAL A 74 3.87 -3.84 0.40
CA VAL A 74 4.51 -2.80 -0.41
C VAL A 74 6.03 -2.76 -0.20
N THR A 75 6.53 -3.12 0.99
CA THR A 75 7.96 -3.16 1.27
C THR A 75 8.64 -4.22 0.41
N SER A 76 8.05 -5.41 0.30
CA SER A 76 8.58 -6.46 -0.58
C SER A 76 8.56 -6.05 -2.05
N VAL A 77 7.49 -5.39 -2.51
CA VAL A 77 7.40 -4.92 -3.91
C VAL A 77 8.49 -3.89 -4.21
N VAL A 78 8.66 -2.90 -3.33
CA VAL A 78 9.70 -1.88 -3.47
C VAL A 78 11.10 -2.47 -3.36
N GLU A 79 11.31 -3.42 -2.45
CA GLU A 79 12.59 -4.11 -2.31
C GLU A 79 12.98 -4.82 -3.61
N THR A 80 12.05 -5.53 -4.24
CA THR A 80 12.30 -6.20 -5.52
C THR A 80 12.75 -5.22 -6.60
N CYS A 81 12.07 -4.08 -6.76
CA CYS A 81 12.47 -3.06 -7.74
C CYS A 81 13.83 -2.43 -7.40
N HIS A 82 14.13 -2.26 -6.11
CA HIS A 82 15.40 -1.74 -5.65
C HIS A 82 16.57 -2.70 -5.89
N GLN A 83 16.40 -3.98 -5.55
CA GLN A 83 17.41 -5.01 -5.78
C GLN A 83 17.60 -5.30 -7.27
N ALA A 84 16.53 -5.21 -8.07
CA ALA A 84 16.63 -5.25 -9.52
C ALA A 84 17.40 -4.02 -10.07
N GLY A 85 17.52 -2.95 -9.29
CA GLY A 85 18.21 -1.72 -9.67
C GLY A 85 17.43 -0.84 -10.62
N ILE A 86 16.12 -1.06 -10.80
CA ILE A 86 15.28 -0.26 -11.72
C ILE A 86 14.72 1.01 -11.03
N SER A 87 14.74 1.07 -9.70
CA SER A 87 14.45 2.27 -8.91
C SER A 87 15.19 2.24 -7.58
N ASN A 88 15.49 3.39 -6.98
CA ASN A 88 16.18 3.47 -5.69
C ASN A 88 15.24 3.93 -4.57
N LYS A 89 15.31 3.28 -3.41
CA LYS A 89 14.61 3.72 -2.19
C LYS A 89 15.17 5.09 -1.76
N CYS A 90 14.29 6.08 -1.60
CA CYS A 90 14.67 7.41 -1.14
C CYS A 90 14.06 7.71 0.24
N VAL A 91 12.73 7.72 0.35
CA VAL A 91 12.04 8.02 1.61
C VAL A 91 10.97 6.98 1.88
N LYS A 92 10.87 6.53 3.13
CA LYS A 92 9.76 5.73 3.64
C LYS A 92 8.86 6.60 4.50
N LEU A 93 7.56 6.58 4.21
CA LEU A 93 6.53 7.37 4.87
C LEU A 93 5.63 6.46 5.71
N ARG A 94 5.20 6.95 6.88
CA ARG A 94 4.18 6.32 7.72
C ARG A 94 2.92 7.16 7.69
N PRO A 95 1.73 6.59 7.45
CA PRO A 95 0.48 7.33 7.52
C PRO A 95 0.19 7.74 8.97
N VAL A 96 -0.33 8.95 9.15
CA VAL A 96 -0.90 9.44 10.42
C VAL A 96 -2.41 9.63 10.34
N ALA A 97 -2.93 9.82 9.13
CA ALA A 97 -4.35 9.87 8.84
C ALA A 97 -4.64 9.30 7.45
N CYS A 98 -5.84 8.77 7.24
CA CYS A 98 -6.37 8.40 5.93
C CYS A 98 -7.83 8.85 5.82
N ILE A 99 -8.12 9.61 4.76
CA ILE A 99 -9.46 10.06 4.41
C ILE A 99 -9.85 9.35 3.10
N LYS A 100 -10.93 8.56 3.12
CA LYS A 100 -11.35 7.74 1.99
C LYS A 100 -12.84 7.94 1.68
N GLY A 101 -13.12 8.30 0.43
CA GLY A 101 -14.46 8.40 -0.15
C GLY A 101 -14.87 7.16 -0.91
#